data_AF-A0A3D4EE05-F1
#
_entry.id   AF-A0A3D4EE05-F1
#
_cell.length_a   1.000
_cell.length_b   1.000
_cell.length_c   1.000
_cell.angle_alpha   90.00
_cell.angle_beta   90.00
_cell.angle_gamma   90.00
#
_symmetry.space_group_name_H-M   'P 1'
#
loop_
_entity.id
_entity.type
_entity.pdbx_description
1 polymer ?
#
loop_
_entity_poly.entity_id
_entity_poly.type
_entity_poly.pdbx_seq_one_letter_code
_entity_poly.pdbx_strand_id
1 'polypeptide(L)'
;KNVRICSGSVKASVHYVGGIVGDFNYSTMENCTASVNVSGNSNVGGLAGSISGSTVSNCHFLSGEIVGSGDGNWDGEYVGGIVGHVQSSNVSTVKDCSANASVKGKMNVGGLCGWFGNGDHEFSKCIMKGTITVTKEWCGGLVGYLSSSNGKFENCQFEGSIKKDGDDVSATGIAIGADNSNVTFKNCVCTIDEQTKTDLGKDNKVGSSSRSSDVYSGITVK
;
A
#
# COMPACT_ATOMS: atom_id res chain seq x y z
N LYS A 1 -6.02 -16.76 12.51
CA LYS A 1 -7.16 -17.01 11.61
C LYS A 1 -8.47 -16.66 12.31
N ASN A 2 -9.53 -16.30 11.58
CA ASN A 2 -10.87 -16.00 12.10
C ASN A 2 -10.90 -14.90 13.19
N VAL A 3 -9.98 -13.94 13.12
CA VAL A 3 -9.90 -12.83 14.09
C VAL A 3 -10.79 -11.70 13.62
N ARG A 4 -11.58 -11.11 14.53
CA ARG A 4 -12.38 -9.91 14.24
C ARG A 4 -12.12 -8.85 15.29
N ILE A 5 -11.64 -7.69 14.87
CA ILE A 5 -11.44 -6.53 15.72
C ILE A 5 -12.43 -5.46 15.26
N CYS A 6 -13.39 -5.11 16.12
CA CYS A 6 -14.55 -4.31 15.73
C CYS A 6 -14.40 -2.80 16.03
N SER A 7 -13.48 -2.43 16.93
CA SER A 7 -13.20 -1.03 17.27
C SER A 7 -11.89 -0.94 18.06
N GLY A 8 -11.31 0.25 18.13
CA GLY A 8 -10.14 0.52 18.96
C GLY A 8 -9.08 1.35 18.25
N SER A 9 -7.93 1.49 18.91
CA SER A 9 -6.75 2.13 18.35
C SER A 9 -5.51 1.32 18.68
N VAL A 10 -4.69 1.07 17.66
CA VAL A 10 -3.36 0.46 17.77
C VAL A 10 -2.34 1.56 17.53
N LYS A 11 -1.51 1.84 18.54
CA LYS A 11 -0.48 2.87 18.46
C LYS A 11 0.87 2.31 18.84
N ALA A 12 1.90 2.60 18.05
CA ALA A 12 3.28 2.39 18.45
C ALA A 12 4.08 3.66 18.20
N SER A 13 5.09 3.91 19.02
CA SER A 13 6.03 5.02 18.84
C SER A 13 7.20 4.67 17.90
N VAL A 14 7.14 3.52 17.22
CA VAL A 14 8.24 2.92 16.44
C VAL A 14 7.68 2.26 15.16
N HIS A 15 8.29 1.17 14.73
CA HIS A 15 7.99 0.41 13.52
C HIS A 15 6.97 -0.72 13.75
N TYR A 16 6.46 -1.28 12.66
CA TYR A 16 5.69 -2.53 12.59
C TYR A 16 4.34 -2.45 13.30
N VAL A 17 3.43 -1.65 12.74
CA VAL A 17 2.09 -1.47 13.30
C VAL A 17 1.05 -1.99 12.33
N GLY A 18 0.37 -3.07 12.73
CA GLY A 18 -0.77 -3.60 11.99
C GLY A 18 -2.03 -3.54 12.85
N GLY A 19 -3.17 -3.32 12.22
CA GLY A 19 -4.46 -3.40 12.92
C GLY A 19 -4.72 -4.80 13.51
N ILE A 20 -4.12 -5.86 12.94
CA ILE A 20 -4.17 -7.22 13.49
C ILE A 20 -2.80 -7.69 13.99
N VAL A 21 -1.75 -7.55 13.19
CA VAL A 21 -0.39 -8.02 13.54
C VAL A 21 0.66 -7.00 13.13
N GLY A 22 1.59 -6.64 14.03
CA GLY A 22 2.71 -5.75 13.71
C GLY A 22 3.70 -6.36 12.72
N ASP A 23 4.35 -7.45 13.12
CA ASP A 23 5.35 -8.17 12.32
C ASP A 23 4.92 -9.63 12.10
N PHE A 24 4.76 -10.03 10.84
CA PHE A 24 4.15 -11.31 10.45
C PHE A 24 5.10 -12.17 9.61
N ASN A 25 5.73 -13.13 10.27
CA ASN A 25 6.79 -13.97 9.70
C ASN A 25 6.35 -15.43 9.58
N TYR A 26 6.63 -16.05 8.42
CA TYR A 26 6.46 -17.49 8.15
C TYR A 26 5.11 -18.05 8.60
N SER A 27 4.03 -17.29 8.40
CA SER A 27 2.73 -17.56 9.01
C SER A 27 1.56 -17.37 8.04
N THR A 28 0.36 -17.77 8.48
CA THR A 28 -0.89 -17.65 7.70
C THR A 28 -1.96 -16.85 8.45
N MET A 29 -2.36 -15.71 7.88
CA MET A 29 -3.51 -14.91 8.32
C MET A 29 -4.67 -15.18 7.37
N GLU A 30 -5.80 -15.62 7.91
CA GLU A 30 -6.93 -16.06 7.11
C GLU A 30 -8.26 -15.69 7.77
N ASN A 31 -9.21 -15.20 6.98
CA ASN A 31 -10.57 -14.88 7.42
C ASN A 31 -10.60 -13.87 8.56
N CYS A 32 -9.72 -12.87 8.51
CA CYS A 32 -9.57 -11.87 9.56
C CYS A 32 -10.15 -10.52 9.15
N THR A 33 -10.66 -9.76 10.11
CA THR A 33 -11.18 -8.41 9.88
C THR A 33 -10.73 -7.44 10.96
N ALA A 34 -10.53 -6.18 10.58
CA ALA A 34 -10.17 -5.11 11.50
C ALA A 34 -10.95 -3.82 11.19
N SER A 35 -11.43 -3.15 12.24
CA SER A 35 -12.03 -1.82 12.22
C SER A 35 -11.39 -1.01 13.35
N VAL A 36 -10.21 -0.42 13.10
CA VAL A 36 -9.40 0.23 14.14
C VAL A 36 -8.60 1.38 13.55
N ASN A 37 -8.27 2.36 14.38
CA ASN A 37 -7.28 3.38 13.99
C ASN A 37 -5.87 2.85 14.25
N VAL A 38 -5.00 2.89 13.24
CA VAL A 38 -3.62 2.40 13.30
C VAL A 38 -2.68 3.59 13.14
N SER A 39 -1.79 3.81 14.09
CA SER A 39 -0.77 4.86 13.99
C SER A 39 0.60 4.38 14.43
N GLY A 40 1.63 4.65 13.62
CA GLY A 40 3.01 4.31 13.90
C GLY A 40 3.98 5.18 13.12
N ASN A 41 5.28 5.07 13.39
CA ASN A 41 6.27 5.85 12.64
C ASN A 41 6.54 5.22 11.27
N SER A 42 6.47 3.90 11.15
CA SER A 42 6.96 3.18 9.97
C SER A 42 6.45 1.74 9.95
N ASN A 43 6.41 1.12 8.76
CA ASN A 43 5.80 -0.19 8.49
C ASN A 43 4.39 -0.26 9.07
N VAL A 44 3.52 0.65 8.63
CA VAL A 44 2.16 0.80 9.14
C VAL A 44 1.18 0.22 8.11
N GLY A 45 0.39 -0.76 8.52
CA GLY A 45 -0.61 -1.39 7.66
C GLY A 45 -1.96 -1.59 8.34
N GLY A 46 -3.03 -1.57 7.56
CA GLY A 46 -4.37 -1.84 8.10
C GLY A 46 -4.48 -3.23 8.71
N LEU A 47 -3.97 -4.26 8.03
CA LEU A 47 -3.96 -5.64 8.54
C LEU A 47 -2.62 -5.99 9.20
N ALA A 48 -1.52 -5.76 8.49
CA ALA A 48 -0.18 -6.14 8.91
C ALA A 48 0.83 -4.99 8.73
N GLY A 49 1.67 -4.73 9.73
CA GLY A 49 2.74 -3.75 9.60
C GLY A 49 3.82 -4.20 8.62
N SER A 50 4.32 -5.43 8.79
CA SER A 50 5.18 -6.10 7.84
C SER A 50 4.83 -7.58 7.67
N ILE A 51 5.10 -8.11 6.47
CA ILE A 51 5.01 -9.55 6.18
C ILE A 51 6.30 -10.07 5.53
N SER A 52 6.68 -11.29 5.90
CA SER A 52 7.85 -12.00 5.38
C SER A 52 7.58 -13.50 5.32
N GLY A 53 7.79 -14.13 4.16
CA GLY A 53 7.53 -15.56 3.95
C GLY A 53 6.11 -16.00 4.32
N SER A 54 5.12 -15.12 4.20
CA SER A 54 3.80 -15.29 4.83
C SER A 54 2.64 -15.20 3.84
N THR A 55 1.53 -15.83 4.20
CA THR A 55 0.28 -15.79 3.44
C THR A 55 -0.79 -15.00 4.20
N VAL A 56 -1.37 -14.00 3.56
CA VAL A 56 -2.54 -13.26 4.04
C VAL A 56 -3.67 -13.45 3.04
N SER A 57 -4.76 -14.09 3.44
CA SER A 57 -5.85 -14.43 2.52
C SER A 57 -7.24 -14.19 3.09
N ASN A 58 -8.15 -13.66 2.28
CA ASN A 58 -9.54 -13.37 2.69
C ASN A 58 -9.60 -12.53 3.97
N CYS A 59 -8.83 -11.43 4.00
CA CYS A 59 -8.74 -10.55 5.16
C CYS A 59 -9.09 -9.11 4.79
N HIS A 60 -9.78 -8.41 5.68
CA HIS A 60 -10.40 -7.12 5.35
C HIS A 60 -10.22 -6.07 6.45
N PHE A 61 -9.59 -4.95 6.09
CA PHE A 61 -9.63 -3.75 6.91
C PHE A 61 -10.90 -2.96 6.54
N LEU A 62 -11.90 -3.00 7.39
CA LEU A 62 -13.26 -2.57 7.06
C LEU A 62 -13.46 -1.06 7.24
N SER A 63 -12.75 -0.45 8.20
CA SER A 63 -12.78 0.98 8.47
C SER A 63 -11.65 1.40 9.42
N GLY A 64 -11.28 2.67 9.37
CA GLY A 64 -10.30 3.27 10.27
C GLY A 64 -9.32 4.17 9.53
N GLU A 65 -8.58 4.94 10.32
CA GLU A 65 -7.45 5.73 9.83
C GLU A 65 -6.14 4.96 10.00
N ILE A 66 -5.27 5.03 9.00
CA ILE A 66 -3.94 4.43 9.01
C ILE A 66 -2.93 5.58 8.83
N VAL A 67 -2.15 5.88 9.87
CA VAL A 67 -1.26 7.04 9.92
C VAL A 67 0.19 6.62 10.14
N GLY A 68 1.04 6.91 9.16
CA GLY A 68 2.48 7.02 9.32
C GLY A 68 2.88 8.40 9.84
N SER A 69 3.67 8.44 10.90
CA SER A 69 4.18 9.66 11.52
C SER A 69 5.70 9.67 11.61
N GLY A 70 6.38 8.95 10.71
CA GLY A 70 7.83 8.92 10.62
C GLY A 70 8.42 10.31 10.41
N ASP A 71 9.73 10.45 10.57
CA ASP A 71 10.42 11.73 10.30
C ASP A 71 10.53 12.03 8.79
N GLY A 72 10.14 11.08 7.93
CA GLY A 72 10.24 11.23 6.49
C GLY A 72 11.68 11.14 5.98
N ASN A 73 12.56 10.41 6.68
CA ASN A 73 13.87 10.04 6.18
C ASN A 73 13.80 8.85 5.22
N TRP A 74 14.64 8.87 4.18
CA TRP A 74 14.59 8.02 2.99
C TRP A 74 14.50 6.50 3.27
N ASP A 75 14.92 6.07 4.46
CA ASP A 75 15.04 4.67 4.85
C ASP A 75 13.85 4.13 5.69
N GLY A 76 12.82 4.95 5.97
CA GLY A 76 11.99 4.67 7.13
C GLY A 76 10.51 4.44 6.87
N GLU A 77 9.81 5.38 6.26
CA GLU A 77 8.35 5.40 6.36
C GLU A 77 7.69 4.62 5.22
N TYR A 78 6.87 3.63 5.59
CA TYR A 78 6.10 2.79 4.68
C TYR A 78 4.69 2.64 5.23
N VAL A 79 3.70 3.10 4.48
CA VAL A 79 2.30 3.08 4.92
C VAL A 79 1.45 2.43 3.83
N GLY A 80 0.70 1.39 4.19
CA GLY A 80 -0.17 0.67 3.28
C GLY A 80 -1.58 0.49 3.84
N GLY A 81 -2.60 0.53 2.99
CA GLY A 81 -3.97 0.22 3.42
C GLY A 81 -4.14 -1.23 3.88
N ILE A 82 -3.44 -2.18 3.26
CA ILE A 82 -3.46 -3.60 3.67
C ILE A 82 -2.19 -3.96 4.45
N VAL A 83 -1.02 -3.76 3.85
CA VAL A 83 0.28 -4.12 4.43
C VAL A 83 1.24 -2.93 4.36
N GLY A 84 1.94 -2.60 5.44
CA GLY A 84 2.93 -1.52 5.39
C GLY A 84 4.14 -1.88 4.52
N HIS A 85 4.70 -3.07 4.75
CA HIS A 85 6.01 -3.46 4.23
C HIS A 85 6.12 -4.95 3.90
N VAL A 86 6.49 -5.25 2.66
CA VAL A 86 6.72 -6.61 2.16
C VAL A 86 8.17 -6.70 1.68
N GLN A 87 9.02 -7.40 2.42
CA GLN A 87 10.43 -7.58 2.08
C GLN A 87 10.97 -8.90 2.62
N SER A 88 11.29 -9.86 1.74
CA SER A 88 11.89 -11.13 2.14
C SER A 88 12.32 -11.99 0.95
N SER A 89 13.45 -12.68 1.06
CA SER A 89 13.84 -13.70 0.06
C SER A 89 12.82 -14.82 -0.08
N ASN A 90 12.05 -15.11 0.97
CA ASN A 90 10.91 -16.02 0.93
C ASN A 90 9.66 -15.29 0.44
N VAL A 91 8.96 -15.92 -0.51
CA VAL A 91 7.75 -15.39 -1.13
C VAL A 91 6.67 -15.15 -0.08
N SER A 92 5.98 -14.02 -0.21
CA SER A 92 4.81 -13.65 0.57
C SER A 92 3.65 -13.48 -0.39
N THR A 93 2.45 -13.91 0.02
CA THR A 93 1.25 -13.84 -0.82
C THR A 93 0.15 -13.11 -0.07
N VAL A 94 -0.43 -12.08 -0.69
CA VAL A 94 -1.60 -11.36 -0.20
C VAL A 94 -2.72 -11.52 -1.23
N LYS A 95 -3.81 -12.19 -0.84
CA LYS A 95 -4.84 -12.60 -1.80
C LYS A 95 -6.25 -12.39 -1.28
N ASP A 96 -7.16 -11.97 -2.16
CA ASP A 96 -8.59 -11.79 -1.83
C ASP A 96 -8.78 -10.88 -0.60
N CYS A 97 -7.94 -9.85 -0.47
CA CYS A 97 -7.94 -8.93 0.67
C CYS A 97 -8.50 -7.56 0.29
N SER A 98 -9.02 -6.83 1.26
CA SER A 98 -9.42 -5.44 1.01
C SER A 98 -9.15 -4.50 2.16
N ALA A 99 -9.07 -3.22 1.83
CA ALA A 99 -9.03 -2.12 2.79
C ALA A 99 -10.03 -1.04 2.38
N ASN A 100 -10.77 -0.53 3.37
CA ASN A 100 -11.58 0.69 3.26
C ASN A 100 -11.07 1.65 4.34
N ALA A 101 -10.21 2.59 3.95
CA ALA A 101 -9.44 3.39 4.91
C ALA A 101 -9.11 4.80 4.41
N SER A 102 -8.79 5.67 5.37
CA SER A 102 -7.99 6.87 5.12
C SER A 102 -6.54 6.55 5.46
N VAL A 103 -5.66 6.60 4.48
CA VAL A 103 -4.22 6.30 4.62
C VAL A 103 -3.45 7.62 4.53
N LYS A 104 -2.71 7.97 5.57
CA LYS A 104 -1.86 9.17 5.60
C LYS A 104 -0.42 8.78 5.95
N GLY A 105 0.53 9.34 5.22
CA GLY A 105 1.96 9.19 5.54
C GLY A 105 2.79 10.28 4.86
N LYS A 106 4.04 10.43 5.28
CA LYS A 106 4.97 11.34 4.63
C LYS A 106 5.58 10.73 3.38
N MET A 107 6.01 9.46 3.46
CA MET A 107 6.71 8.79 2.36
C MET A 107 6.26 7.34 2.13
N ASN A 108 6.47 6.86 0.89
CA ASN A 108 6.12 5.50 0.43
C ASN A 108 4.70 5.10 0.85
N VAL A 109 3.74 5.91 0.45
CA VAL A 109 2.33 5.70 0.82
C VAL A 109 1.63 4.97 -0.31
N GLY A 110 1.16 3.76 -0.02
CA GLY A 110 0.45 2.92 -0.98
C GLY A 110 -0.95 2.57 -0.52
N GLY A 111 -1.89 2.40 -1.45
CA GLY A 111 -3.23 1.93 -1.07
C GLY A 111 -3.24 0.46 -0.64
N LEU A 112 -2.52 -0.43 -1.34
CA LEU A 112 -2.38 -1.82 -0.92
C LEU A 112 -1.14 -2.03 -0.06
N CYS A 113 0.00 -1.49 -0.52
CA CYS A 113 1.30 -1.70 0.10
C CYS A 113 2.17 -0.45 0.10
N GLY A 114 2.77 -0.09 1.23
CA GLY A 114 3.73 1.02 1.29
C GLY A 114 5.01 0.70 0.52
N TRP A 115 5.69 -0.37 0.91
CA TRP A 115 6.88 -0.88 0.22
C TRP A 115 6.78 -2.36 -0.14
N PHE A 116 7.12 -2.65 -1.39
CA PHE A 116 7.12 -3.99 -1.94
C PHE A 116 8.48 -4.23 -2.61
N GLY A 117 9.32 -5.04 -1.98
CA GLY A 117 10.66 -5.27 -2.48
C GLY A 117 11.26 -6.59 -2.06
N ASN A 118 12.41 -6.92 -2.65
CA ASN A 118 13.22 -8.11 -2.37
C ASN A 118 12.41 -9.42 -2.32
N GLY A 119 12.38 -10.16 -3.42
CA GLY A 119 11.66 -11.44 -3.53
C GLY A 119 10.47 -11.36 -4.47
N ASP A 120 9.94 -12.52 -4.87
CA ASP A 120 8.90 -12.61 -5.90
C ASP A 120 7.51 -12.68 -5.26
N HIS A 121 7.21 -11.68 -4.42
CA HIS A 121 5.95 -11.61 -3.70
C HIS A 121 4.75 -11.47 -4.65
N GLU A 122 3.55 -11.85 -4.19
CA GLU A 122 2.33 -11.77 -5.00
C GLU A 122 1.22 -11.06 -4.24
N PHE A 123 0.60 -10.08 -4.90
CA PHE A 123 -0.69 -9.53 -4.51
C PHE A 123 -1.72 -9.90 -5.57
N SER A 124 -2.80 -10.56 -5.19
CA SER A 124 -3.87 -10.90 -6.14
C SER A 124 -5.27 -10.65 -5.60
N LYS A 125 -6.14 -10.10 -6.47
CA LYS A 125 -7.54 -9.78 -6.12
C LYS A 125 -7.67 -8.91 -4.87
N CYS A 126 -6.76 -7.96 -4.70
CA CYS A 126 -6.74 -7.06 -3.56
C CYS A 126 -7.31 -5.69 -3.93
N ILE A 127 -8.08 -5.08 -3.02
CA ILE A 127 -8.76 -3.80 -3.29
C ILE A 127 -8.51 -2.82 -2.16
N MET A 128 -8.06 -1.61 -2.49
CA MET A 128 -8.09 -0.47 -1.58
C MET A 128 -9.19 0.50 -2.01
N LYS A 129 -10.05 0.88 -1.07
CA LYS A 129 -11.03 1.95 -1.21
C LYS A 129 -10.75 3.06 -0.20
N GLY A 130 -10.85 4.32 -0.63
CA GLY A 130 -10.78 5.47 0.26
C GLY A 130 -9.74 6.50 -0.14
N THR A 131 -9.24 7.25 0.82
CA THR A 131 -8.34 8.40 0.56
C THR A 131 -6.92 8.06 0.92
N ILE A 132 -5.98 8.42 0.05
CA ILE A 132 -4.54 8.42 0.34
C ILE A 132 -4.07 9.86 0.43
N THR A 133 -3.42 10.23 1.53
CA THR A 133 -2.82 11.55 1.73
C THR A 133 -1.32 11.40 1.91
N VAL A 134 -0.55 12.08 1.05
CA VAL A 134 0.90 12.13 1.12
C VAL A 134 1.36 13.55 1.40
N THR A 135 2.35 13.70 2.27
CA THR A 135 2.87 15.03 2.67
C THR A 135 4.32 15.26 2.27
N LYS A 136 5.03 14.26 1.71
CA LYS A 136 6.42 14.43 1.24
C LYS A 136 6.69 13.71 -0.08
N GLU A 137 6.94 12.41 -0.15
CA GLU A 137 7.37 11.76 -1.40
C GLU A 137 6.77 10.37 -1.62
N TRP A 138 6.76 9.90 -2.87
CA TRP A 138 6.32 8.56 -3.31
C TRP A 138 4.94 8.12 -2.80
N CYS A 139 3.95 8.34 -3.65
CA CYS A 139 2.58 7.89 -3.40
C CYS A 139 2.01 7.19 -4.62
N GLY A 140 1.31 6.07 -4.39
CA GLY A 140 0.59 5.32 -5.40
C GLY A 140 -0.68 4.67 -4.88
N GLY A 141 -1.73 4.63 -5.70
CA GLY A 141 -3.00 3.99 -5.35
C GLY A 141 -2.88 2.50 -5.03
N LEU A 142 -1.96 1.79 -5.69
CA LEU A 142 -1.64 0.39 -5.40
C LEU A 142 -0.43 0.30 -4.47
N VAL A 143 0.70 0.91 -4.85
CA VAL A 143 1.97 0.73 -4.15
C VAL A 143 2.73 2.06 -4.02
N GLY A 144 3.27 2.33 -2.84
CA GLY A 144 4.13 3.50 -2.60
C GLY A 144 5.47 3.38 -3.31
N TYR A 145 6.20 2.28 -3.09
CA TYR A 145 7.48 2.02 -3.73
C TYR A 145 7.72 0.53 -4.04
N LEU A 146 8.16 0.26 -5.27
CA LEU A 146 8.61 -1.06 -5.75
C LEU A 146 10.13 -1.10 -5.82
N SER A 147 10.79 -2.06 -5.15
CA SER A 147 12.26 -2.11 -5.10
C SER A 147 12.81 -3.53 -5.29
N SER A 148 13.63 -3.76 -6.33
CA SER A 148 14.43 -4.99 -6.45
C SER A 148 13.64 -6.30 -6.32
N SER A 149 12.42 -6.34 -6.86
CA SER A 149 11.51 -7.49 -6.83
C SER A 149 11.10 -7.91 -8.24
N ASN A 150 10.88 -9.21 -8.49
CA ASN A 150 10.21 -9.71 -9.70
C ASN A 150 8.78 -10.19 -9.39
N GLY A 151 8.21 -9.71 -8.29
CA GLY A 151 6.86 -10.03 -7.86
C GLY A 151 5.79 -9.52 -8.81
N LYS A 152 4.54 -9.70 -8.43
CA LYS A 152 3.42 -9.38 -9.30
C LYS A 152 2.17 -8.92 -8.57
N PHE A 153 1.40 -8.09 -9.27
CA PHE A 153 0.08 -7.66 -8.89
C PHE A 153 -0.93 -8.13 -9.95
N GLU A 154 -1.89 -8.97 -9.55
CA GLU A 154 -2.89 -9.51 -10.47
C GLU A 154 -4.31 -9.18 -10.00
N ASN A 155 -5.13 -8.57 -10.85
CA ASN A 155 -6.52 -8.22 -10.55
C ASN A 155 -6.66 -7.32 -9.30
N CYS A 156 -5.69 -6.44 -9.05
CA CYS A 156 -5.67 -5.55 -7.90
C CYS A 156 -6.26 -4.18 -8.24
N GLN A 157 -6.88 -3.53 -7.26
CA GLN A 157 -7.63 -2.30 -7.51
C GLN A 157 -7.38 -1.22 -6.45
N PHE A 158 -7.43 0.02 -6.91
CA PHE A 158 -7.59 1.21 -6.08
C PHE A 158 -8.83 1.96 -6.53
N GLU A 159 -9.68 2.39 -5.59
CA GLU A 159 -10.85 3.20 -5.84
C GLU A 159 -10.92 4.34 -4.81
N GLY A 160 -10.66 5.57 -5.24
CA GLY A 160 -10.74 6.71 -4.35
C GLY A 160 -9.93 7.93 -4.76
N SER A 161 -9.39 8.65 -3.79
CA SER A 161 -8.70 9.92 -4.03
C SER A 161 -7.26 9.90 -3.52
N ILE A 162 -6.38 10.63 -4.21
CA ILE A 162 -4.99 10.84 -3.79
C ILE A 162 -4.79 12.33 -3.58
N LYS A 163 -4.43 12.71 -2.35
CA LYS A 163 -4.24 14.10 -1.92
C LYS A 163 -2.78 14.38 -1.60
N LYS A 164 -2.28 15.49 -2.13
CA LYS A 164 -0.97 16.05 -1.80
C LYS A 164 -1.19 17.17 -0.78
N ASP A 165 -0.67 16.99 0.43
CA ASP A 165 -0.88 17.90 1.58
C ASP A 165 0.45 18.46 2.11
N GLY A 166 1.50 18.45 1.28
CA GLY A 166 2.81 19.02 1.63
C GLY A 166 3.45 19.75 0.47
N ASP A 167 4.33 20.70 0.79
CA ASP A 167 4.91 21.64 -0.18
C ASP A 167 5.89 20.96 -1.16
N ASP A 168 6.45 19.80 -0.80
CA ASP A 168 7.50 19.10 -1.56
C ASP A 168 7.05 17.77 -2.20
N VAL A 169 5.75 17.62 -2.52
CA VAL A 169 5.24 16.37 -3.14
C VAL A 169 5.57 16.26 -4.62
N SER A 170 6.78 15.76 -4.90
CA SER A 170 7.37 15.67 -6.24
C SER A 170 7.05 14.36 -6.99
N ALA A 171 6.81 13.27 -6.26
CA ALA A 171 6.76 11.92 -6.83
C ALA A 171 5.47 11.16 -6.47
N THR A 172 4.39 11.44 -7.19
CA THR A 172 3.09 10.76 -7.01
C THR A 172 2.60 10.22 -8.35
N GLY A 173 2.33 8.93 -8.41
CA GLY A 173 1.61 8.30 -9.52
C GLY A 173 0.23 7.81 -9.06
N ILE A 174 -0.64 7.55 -10.02
CA ILE A 174 -2.01 7.10 -9.74
C ILE A 174 -2.01 5.71 -9.14
N ALA A 175 -1.16 4.81 -9.65
CA ALA A 175 -1.05 3.44 -9.16
C ALA A 175 0.23 3.23 -8.35
N ILE A 176 1.36 3.75 -8.84
CA ILE A 176 2.69 3.48 -8.30
C ILE A 176 3.35 4.81 -7.93
N GLY A 177 3.93 4.92 -6.74
CA GLY A 177 4.82 6.04 -6.42
C GLY A 177 6.12 5.90 -7.19
N ALA A 178 7.12 5.24 -6.59
CA ALA A 178 8.40 4.95 -7.25
C ALA A 178 8.53 3.48 -7.67
N ASP A 179 9.46 3.22 -8.60
CA ASP A 179 9.73 1.87 -9.10
C ASP A 179 11.17 1.71 -9.60
N ASN A 180 11.90 0.80 -8.95
CA ASN A 180 13.21 0.29 -9.36
C ASN A 180 13.23 -1.25 -9.32
N SER A 181 12.17 -1.87 -9.85
CA SER A 181 11.92 -3.32 -9.77
C SER A 181 11.68 -3.95 -11.14
N ASN A 182 11.38 -5.25 -11.18
CA ASN A 182 10.84 -5.95 -12.35
C ASN A 182 9.40 -6.42 -12.10
N VAL A 183 8.68 -5.74 -11.20
CA VAL A 183 7.33 -6.13 -10.84
C VAL A 183 6.39 -6.00 -12.03
N THR A 184 5.55 -7.01 -12.20
CA THR A 184 4.56 -7.06 -13.30
C THR A 184 3.15 -6.78 -12.78
N PHE A 185 2.34 -6.18 -13.65
CA PHE A 185 0.94 -5.90 -13.37
C PHE A 185 0.07 -6.60 -14.40
N LYS A 186 -1.05 -7.17 -13.96
CA LYS A 186 -2.04 -7.76 -14.84
C LYS A 186 -3.44 -7.44 -14.33
N ASN A 187 -4.29 -6.92 -15.22
CA ASN A 187 -5.69 -6.60 -14.92
C ASN A 187 -5.88 -5.71 -13.69
N CYS A 188 -4.94 -4.82 -13.40
CA CYS A 188 -5.04 -3.90 -12.28
C CYS A 188 -5.81 -2.64 -12.69
N VAL A 189 -6.57 -2.06 -11.78
CA VAL A 189 -7.42 -0.90 -12.09
C VAL A 189 -7.31 0.16 -10.99
N CYS A 190 -7.03 1.40 -11.36
CA CYS A 190 -7.12 2.54 -10.46
C CYS A 190 -8.24 3.46 -10.93
N THR A 191 -9.30 3.56 -10.13
CA THR A 191 -10.42 4.47 -10.38
C THR A 191 -10.26 5.67 -9.46
N ILE A 192 -10.09 6.86 -10.03
CA ILE A 192 -9.81 8.09 -9.27
C ILE A 192 -10.84 9.18 -9.52
N ASP A 193 -11.01 10.08 -8.54
CA ASP A 193 -11.88 11.24 -8.69
C ASP A 193 -11.27 12.33 -9.59
N GLU A 194 -12.12 13.26 -10.04
CA GLU A 194 -11.70 14.36 -10.94
C GLU A 194 -10.70 15.32 -10.29
N GLN A 195 -10.74 15.46 -8.96
CA GLN A 195 -9.77 16.28 -8.24
C GLN A 195 -8.38 15.66 -8.34
N THR A 196 -8.25 14.35 -8.07
CA THR A 196 -7.00 13.60 -8.22
C THR A 196 -6.48 13.65 -9.65
N LYS A 197 -7.36 13.54 -10.66
CA LYS A 197 -6.98 13.69 -12.08
C LYS A 197 -6.41 15.06 -12.37
N THR A 198 -7.01 16.11 -11.80
CA THR A 198 -6.56 17.49 -11.96
C THR A 198 -5.21 17.71 -11.29
N ASP A 199 -5.04 17.23 -10.06
CA ASP A 199 -3.85 17.43 -9.22
C ASP A 199 -2.62 16.66 -9.71
N LEU A 200 -2.81 15.54 -10.41
CA LEU A 200 -1.73 14.71 -10.96
C LEU A 200 -1.42 14.99 -12.43
N GLY A 201 -2.23 15.83 -13.10
CA GLY A 201 -2.06 16.21 -14.50
C GLY A 201 -2.63 15.19 -15.50
N LYS A 202 -3.04 15.69 -16.67
CA LYS A 202 -3.80 14.98 -17.71
C LYS A 202 -3.09 13.79 -18.38
N ASP A 203 -1.81 13.56 -18.07
CA ASP A 203 -1.01 12.50 -18.70
C ASP A 203 -1.15 11.13 -18.02
N ASN A 204 -2.10 10.94 -17.09
CA ASN A 204 -2.37 9.65 -16.44
C ASN A 204 -1.09 8.97 -15.95
N LYS A 205 -0.26 9.67 -15.16
CA LYS A 205 1.00 9.12 -14.62
C LYS A 205 0.70 7.88 -13.77
N VAL A 206 0.71 6.71 -14.39
CA VAL A 206 0.44 5.43 -13.71
C VAL A 206 1.49 5.23 -12.62
N GLY A 207 2.75 5.53 -12.92
CA GLY A 207 3.85 5.64 -11.96
C GLY A 207 4.47 7.04 -11.97
N SER A 208 5.18 7.42 -10.90
CA SER A 208 5.94 8.68 -10.86
C SER A 208 7.37 8.55 -11.42
N SER A 209 7.86 7.32 -11.65
CA SER A 209 9.19 7.04 -12.20
C SER A 209 9.19 7.09 -13.74
N SER A 210 10.35 7.38 -14.33
CA SER A 210 10.54 7.55 -15.80
C SER A 210 10.63 6.22 -16.57
N ARG A 211 10.05 5.12 -16.08
CA ARG A 211 10.07 3.84 -16.79
C ARG A 211 9.13 3.88 -18.00
N SER A 212 9.42 3.03 -19.00
CA SER A 212 8.54 2.89 -20.18
C SER A 212 7.10 2.60 -19.76
N SER A 213 6.13 3.21 -20.45
CA SER A 213 4.69 2.94 -20.27
C SER A 213 4.34 1.45 -20.36
N ASP A 214 5.13 0.67 -21.09
CA ASP A 214 4.91 -0.77 -21.28
C ASP A 214 5.00 -1.56 -19.96
N VAL A 215 5.81 -1.09 -19.00
CA VAL A 215 5.95 -1.72 -17.67
C VAL A 215 4.61 -1.69 -16.91
N TYR A 216 3.80 -0.66 -17.15
CA TYR A 216 2.52 -0.46 -16.48
C TYR A 216 1.31 -0.79 -17.36
N SER A 217 1.53 -1.45 -18.50
CA SER A 217 0.46 -1.81 -19.47
C SER A 217 -0.66 -2.66 -18.87
N GLY A 218 -0.40 -3.41 -17.80
CA GLY A 218 -1.40 -4.16 -17.08
C GLY A 218 -2.25 -3.36 -16.08
N ILE A 219 -2.06 -2.04 -15.99
CA ILE A 219 -2.81 -1.13 -15.12
C ILE A 219 -3.69 -0.22 -15.99
N THR A 220 -4.98 -0.21 -15.73
CA THR A 220 -5.94 0.72 -16.32
C THR A 220 -6.28 1.83 -15.32
N VAL A 221 -6.18 3.09 -15.73
CA VAL A 221 -6.66 4.25 -14.95
C VAL A 221 -8.03 4.68 -15.48
N LYS A 222 -8.97 4.96 -14.57
CA LYS A 222 -10.34 5.41 -14.87
C LYS A 222 -10.70 6.66 -14.09
#